data_AF-A0A1V3C7W2-F1
#
_entry.id   AF-A0A1V3C7W2-F1
#
_cell.length_a   1.000
_cell.length_b   1.000
_cell.length_c   1.000
_cell.angle_alpha   90.00
_cell.angle_beta   90.00
_cell.angle_gamma   90.00
#
_symmetry.space_group_name_H-M   'P 1'
#
loop_
_entity.id
_entity.type
_entity.pdbx_description
1 polymer ?
#
loop_
_entity_poly.entity_id
_entity_poly.type
_entity_poly.pdbx_seq_one_letter_code
_entity_poly.pdbx_strand_id
1 'polypeptide(L)'
;MTNTHSETKRNTAVAAEWPELSEGQRTWRVAVVEYVLADLGYYGLRTVDERFGPALTEALTAYRADRGLEDDTGRIDAATWEQLTEDFGVVVQGHEGSRVRAVQYALNEGHGGGLAVDGIFGSATRSAVVSFQREAELRIVDGKVGPETFTALIIRGA
;
A
#
# COMPACT_ATOMS: atom_id res chain seq x y z
N MET A 1 -26.12 -22.02 -26.31
CA MET A 1 -25.02 -21.24 -26.91
C MET A 1 -25.47 -19.80 -26.90
N THR A 2 -24.96 -18.86 -26.12
CA THR A 2 -23.80 -18.75 -25.23
C THR A 2 -24.17 -17.71 -24.16
N ASN A 3 -23.82 -17.99 -22.90
CA ASN A 3 -23.99 -17.05 -21.79
C ASN A 3 -23.05 -15.86 -21.96
N THR A 4 -23.58 -14.66 -22.18
CA THR A 4 -22.76 -13.41 -22.24
C THR A 4 -23.32 -12.32 -21.32
N HIS A 5 -23.93 -12.69 -20.19
CA HIS A 5 -24.41 -11.70 -19.20
C HIS A 5 -24.08 -12.05 -17.74
N SER A 6 -23.20 -13.03 -17.51
CA SER A 6 -22.79 -13.45 -16.16
C SER A 6 -21.37 -13.03 -15.78
N GLU A 7 -20.67 -12.27 -16.62
CA GLU A 7 -19.32 -11.76 -16.31
C GLU A 7 -19.35 -10.34 -15.72
N THR A 8 -20.34 -9.52 -16.06
CA THR A 8 -20.40 -8.12 -15.56
C THR A 8 -20.81 -8.02 -14.07
N LYS A 9 -21.48 -9.04 -13.51
CA LYS A 9 -21.95 -9.02 -12.10
C LYS A 9 -20.95 -9.59 -11.08
N ARG A 10 -19.81 -10.13 -11.51
CA ARG A 10 -18.74 -10.58 -10.58
C ARG A 10 -17.65 -9.53 -10.34
N ASN A 11 -17.59 -8.47 -11.15
CA ASN A 11 -16.66 -7.35 -10.96
C ASN A 11 -17.17 -6.26 -9.99
N THR A 12 -18.35 -6.43 -9.37
CA THR A 12 -18.96 -5.41 -8.50
C THR A 12 -19.03 -5.82 -7.02
N ALA A 13 -18.45 -6.98 -6.67
CA ALA A 13 -18.35 -7.42 -5.29
C ALA A 13 -17.01 -6.94 -4.70
N VAL A 14 -17.05 -5.72 -4.16
CA VAL A 14 -16.04 -5.10 -3.30
C VAL A 14 -14.76 -4.72 -4.06
N ALA A 15 -14.81 -3.65 -4.85
CA ALA A 15 -13.70 -2.70 -4.77
C ALA A 15 -13.57 -2.42 -3.27
N ALA A 16 -12.48 -2.88 -2.64
CA ALA A 16 -12.27 -2.62 -1.23
C ALA A 16 -12.41 -1.11 -0.98
N GLU A 17 -12.67 -0.70 0.26
CA GLU A 17 -12.76 0.69 0.70
C GLU A 17 -11.41 1.42 0.58
N TRP A 18 -10.71 1.23 -0.54
CA TRP A 18 -9.47 1.85 -0.90
C TRP A 18 -9.68 3.36 -0.89
N PRO A 19 -8.87 4.08 -0.11
CA PRO A 19 -8.96 5.53 -0.07
C PRO A 19 -8.49 6.08 -1.41
N GLU A 20 -9.24 7.01 -1.99
CA GLU A 20 -8.77 7.73 -3.17
C GLU A 20 -7.78 8.82 -2.74
N LEU A 21 -6.55 8.74 -3.26
CA LEU A 21 -5.56 9.80 -3.05
C LEU A 21 -5.41 10.67 -4.30
N SER A 22 -5.33 11.99 -4.12
CA SER A 22 -5.19 12.95 -5.22
C SER A 22 -4.26 14.11 -4.89
N GLU A 23 -3.81 14.84 -5.92
CA GLU A 23 -2.88 15.96 -5.78
C GLU A 23 -3.36 17.01 -4.77
N GLY A 24 -2.42 17.50 -3.95
CA GLY A 24 -2.69 18.49 -2.90
C GLY A 24 -3.10 17.89 -1.56
N GLN A 25 -3.48 16.60 -1.51
CA GLN A 25 -3.73 15.91 -0.25
C GLN A 25 -2.44 15.70 0.55
N ARG A 26 -2.59 15.65 1.88
CA ARG A 26 -1.53 15.29 2.82
C ARG A 26 -2.03 14.21 3.76
N THR A 27 -1.41 13.04 3.72
CA THR A 27 -1.77 11.92 4.58
C THR A 27 -0.64 10.91 4.64
N TRP A 28 -0.50 10.22 5.77
CA TRP A 28 0.46 9.13 5.94
C TRP A 28 0.35 8.05 4.86
N ARG A 29 -0.82 7.86 4.23
CA ARG A 29 -1.00 6.92 3.11
C ARG A 29 -0.24 7.33 1.86
N VAL A 30 -0.03 8.64 1.65
CA VAL A 30 0.85 9.13 0.58
C VAL A 30 2.29 8.67 0.83
N ALA A 31 2.79 8.83 2.05
CA ALA A 31 4.13 8.37 2.41
C ALA A 31 4.31 6.87 2.19
N VAL A 32 3.29 6.06 2.48
CA VAL A 32 3.30 4.63 2.17
C VAL A 32 3.48 4.39 0.66
N VAL A 33 2.73 5.10 -0.19
CA VAL A 33 2.89 4.97 -1.65
C VAL A 33 4.26 5.44 -2.12
N GLU A 34 4.78 6.55 -1.58
CA GLU A 34 6.12 7.02 -1.89
C GLU A 34 7.18 5.96 -1.58
N TYR A 35 7.07 5.28 -0.43
CA TYR A 35 7.98 4.19 -0.08
C TYR A 35 7.85 2.99 -1.03
N VAL A 36 6.63 2.61 -1.41
CA VAL A 36 6.39 1.49 -2.33
C VAL A 36 6.95 1.80 -3.72
N LEU A 37 6.64 2.98 -4.27
CA LEU A 37 7.16 3.38 -5.58
C LEU A 37 8.68 3.57 -5.57
N ALA A 38 9.27 3.97 -4.44
CA ALA A 38 10.72 4.04 -4.30
C ALA A 38 11.37 2.65 -4.30
N ASP A 39 10.75 1.67 -3.65
CA ASP A 39 11.19 0.27 -3.68
C ASP A 39 11.14 -0.31 -5.10
N LEU A 40 10.11 0.06 -5.85
CA LEU A 40 9.91 -0.32 -7.25
C LEU A 40 10.77 0.50 -8.25
N GLY A 41 11.51 1.51 -7.78
CA GLY A 41 12.41 2.32 -8.61
C GLY A 41 11.75 3.49 -9.37
N TYR A 42 10.49 3.79 -9.10
CA TYR A 42 9.74 4.90 -9.71
C TYR A 42 9.88 6.23 -8.96
N TYR A 43 10.24 6.19 -7.67
CA TYR A 43 10.26 7.40 -6.83
C TYR A 43 11.58 7.61 -6.10
N GLY A 44 12.19 8.78 -6.30
CA GLY A 44 13.42 9.16 -5.61
C GLY A 44 13.13 9.82 -4.27
N LEU A 45 13.17 9.06 -3.17
CA LEU A 45 12.97 9.58 -1.82
C LEU A 45 14.06 10.62 -1.48
N ARG A 46 13.68 11.88 -1.40
CA ARG A 46 14.54 12.97 -0.88
C ARG A 46 14.16 13.33 0.56
N THR A 47 12.85 13.41 0.80
CA THR A 47 12.20 13.66 2.08
C THR A 47 10.80 13.06 2.01
N VAL A 48 10.35 12.38 3.07
CA VAL A 48 8.94 11.93 3.19
C VAL A 48 8.18 13.06 3.85
N ASP A 49 7.33 13.77 3.10
CA ASP A 49 6.58 14.93 3.61
C ASP A 49 5.04 14.77 3.51
N GLU A 50 4.61 13.52 3.29
CA GLU A 50 3.23 13.04 3.21
C GLU A 50 2.35 13.75 2.19
N ARG A 51 2.92 14.59 1.32
CA ARG A 51 2.17 15.40 0.36
C ARG A 51 2.11 14.72 -0.98
N PHE A 52 0.90 14.58 -1.50
CA PHE A 52 0.71 14.23 -2.89
C PHE A 52 1.07 15.43 -3.76
N GLY A 53 2.28 15.44 -4.30
CA GLY A 53 2.80 16.52 -5.14
C GLY A 53 3.19 16.06 -6.55
N PRO A 54 3.66 17.00 -7.40
CA PRO A 54 3.94 16.73 -8.81
C PRO A 54 4.94 15.59 -9.06
N ALA A 55 5.95 15.43 -8.20
CA ALA A 55 6.91 14.33 -8.32
C ALA A 55 6.24 12.95 -8.16
N LEU A 56 5.26 12.85 -7.26
CA LEU A 56 4.51 11.61 -7.07
C LEU A 56 3.57 11.37 -8.25
N THR A 57 2.94 12.42 -8.78
CA THR A 57 2.15 12.34 -10.02
C THR A 57 2.98 11.78 -11.17
N GLU A 58 4.19 12.30 -11.39
CA GLU A 58 5.11 11.83 -12.44
C GLU A 58 5.47 10.34 -12.26
N ALA A 59 5.81 9.94 -11.03
CA ALA A 59 6.12 8.55 -10.71
C ALA A 59 4.92 7.62 -10.92
N LEU A 60 3.71 8.06 -10.55
CA LEU A 60 2.48 7.31 -10.79
C LEU A 60 2.19 7.16 -12.28
N THR A 61 2.40 8.19 -13.09
CA THR A 61 2.22 8.10 -14.55
C THR A 61 3.17 7.05 -15.14
N ALA A 62 4.44 7.04 -14.75
CA ALA A 62 5.41 6.05 -15.21
C ALA A 62 5.05 4.63 -14.74
N TYR A 63 4.72 4.47 -13.45
CA TYR A 63 4.33 3.20 -12.85
C TYR A 63 3.09 2.60 -13.53
N ARG A 64 2.02 3.39 -13.67
CA ARG A 64 0.77 2.95 -14.29
C ARG A 64 0.96 2.58 -15.75
N ALA A 65 1.76 3.34 -16.50
CA ALA A 65 2.09 3.02 -17.88
C ALA A 65 2.82 1.67 -18.02
N ASP A 66 3.79 1.38 -17.15
CA ASP A 66 4.51 0.09 -17.14
C ASP A 66 3.59 -1.10 -16.79
N ARG A 67 2.55 -0.85 -15.98
CA ARG A 67 1.53 -1.84 -15.61
C ARG A 67 0.33 -1.91 -16.55
N GLY A 68 0.29 -1.09 -17.60
CA GLY A 68 -0.83 -1.07 -18.56
C GLY A 68 -2.14 -0.57 -17.95
N LEU A 69 -2.09 0.29 -16.93
CA LEU A 69 -3.25 0.96 -16.36
C LEU A 69 -3.57 2.20 -17.23
N GLU A 70 -4.45 2.03 -18.21
CA GLU A 70 -4.69 2.99 -19.31
C GLU A 70 -5.46 4.26 -18.90
N ASP A 71 -6.09 4.28 -17.72
CA ASP A 71 -6.81 5.44 -17.21
C ASP A 71 -5.86 6.40 -16.47
N ASP A 72 -5.51 7.53 -17.09
CA ASP A 72 -4.76 8.60 -16.42
C ASP A 72 -5.71 9.49 -15.61
N THR A 73 -6.11 8.98 -14.44
CA THR A 73 -6.92 9.76 -13.49
C THR A 73 -6.10 10.80 -12.73
N GLY A 74 -4.76 10.69 -12.74
CA GLY A 74 -3.86 11.45 -11.85
C GLY A 74 -4.07 11.14 -10.36
N ARG A 75 -4.82 10.09 -10.03
CA ARG A 75 -5.17 9.69 -8.66
C ARG A 75 -4.60 8.32 -8.34
N ILE A 76 -4.54 7.99 -7.06
CA ILE A 76 -4.36 6.62 -6.59
C ILE A 76 -5.76 6.11 -6.24
N ASP A 77 -6.38 5.46 -7.21
CA ASP A 77 -7.69 4.84 -7.12
C ASP A 77 -7.60 3.35 -6.75
N ALA A 78 -8.75 2.68 -6.66
CA ALA A 78 -8.82 1.27 -6.30
C ALA A 78 -7.95 0.38 -7.21
N ALA A 79 -7.96 0.61 -8.53
CA ALA A 79 -7.15 -0.15 -9.48
C ALA A 79 -5.65 0.05 -9.23
N THR A 80 -5.24 1.28 -8.96
CA THR A 80 -3.84 1.59 -8.61
C THR A 80 -3.44 0.93 -7.29
N TRP A 81 -4.31 0.95 -6.27
CA TRP A 81 -4.05 0.29 -4.99
C TRP A 81 -3.96 -1.23 -5.10
N GLU A 82 -4.83 -1.85 -5.89
CA GLU A 82 -4.80 -3.29 -6.17
C GLU A 82 -3.47 -3.67 -6.82
N GLN A 83 -3.05 -2.94 -7.86
CA GLN A 83 -1.77 -3.21 -8.51
C GLN A 83 -0.58 -2.98 -7.56
N LEU A 84 -0.59 -1.91 -6.77
CA LEU A 84 0.45 -1.65 -5.77
C LEU A 84 0.52 -2.79 -4.73
N THR A 85 -0.62 -3.35 -4.34
CA THR A 85 -0.69 -4.46 -3.39
C THR A 85 -0.10 -5.74 -3.97
N GLU A 86 -0.35 -6.02 -5.25
CA GLU A 86 0.24 -7.16 -5.96
C GLU A 86 1.76 -7.01 -6.06
N ASP A 87 2.23 -5.86 -6.54
CA ASP A 87 3.65 -5.56 -6.71
C ASP A 87 4.41 -5.47 -5.38
N PHE A 88 3.71 -5.03 -4.32
CA PHE A 88 4.25 -5.00 -2.97
C PHE A 88 4.59 -6.40 -2.46
N GLY A 89 3.88 -7.44 -2.91
CA GLY A 89 4.17 -8.83 -2.57
C GLY A 89 4.16 -9.13 -1.07
N VAL A 90 5.05 -10.03 -0.62
CA VAL A 90 5.15 -10.44 0.80
C VAL A 90 6.41 -9.87 1.45
N VAL A 91 6.23 -9.17 2.57
CA VAL A 91 7.32 -8.70 3.45
C VAL A 91 7.37 -9.53 4.72
N VAL A 92 8.57 -10.01 5.07
CA VAL A 92 8.79 -10.84 6.27
C VAL A 92 10.02 -10.37 7.04
N GLN A 93 10.18 -10.89 8.25
CA GLN A 93 11.37 -10.65 9.07
C GLN A 93 12.66 -10.99 8.32
N GLY A 94 13.65 -10.09 8.42
CA GLY A 94 14.92 -10.17 7.69
C GLY A 94 14.91 -9.45 6.34
N HIS A 95 13.76 -9.00 5.84
CA HIS A 95 13.72 -8.05 4.73
C HIS A 95 14.16 -6.66 5.19
N GLU A 96 14.66 -5.88 4.25
CA GLU A 96 15.11 -4.50 4.45
C GLU A 96 14.64 -3.60 3.30
N GLY A 97 14.77 -2.28 3.47
CA GLY A 97 14.56 -1.30 2.40
C GLY A 97 13.26 -0.51 2.50
N SER A 98 12.89 0.14 1.40
CA SER A 98 11.78 1.10 1.37
C SER A 98 10.43 0.42 1.58
N ARG A 99 10.23 -0.80 1.07
CA ARG A 99 9.01 -1.57 1.38
C ARG A 99 8.83 -1.88 2.87
N VAL A 100 9.92 -2.04 3.62
CA VAL A 100 9.83 -2.22 5.09
C VAL A 100 9.49 -0.90 5.77
N ARG A 101 10.07 0.22 5.31
CA ARG A 101 9.68 1.55 5.79
C ARG A 101 8.19 1.83 5.55
N ALA A 102 7.63 1.39 4.41
CA ALA A 102 6.20 1.47 4.14
C ALA A 102 5.36 0.80 5.25
N VAL A 103 5.74 -0.42 5.65
CA VAL A 103 5.08 -1.17 6.74
C VAL A 103 5.22 -0.46 8.08
N GLN A 104 6.45 -0.08 8.45
CA GLN A 104 6.74 0.56 9.73
C GLN A 104 6.00 1.89 9.86
N TYR A 105 5.97 2.68 8.78
CA TYR A 105 5.27 3.95 8.71
C TYR A 105 3.76 3.77 8.84
N ALA A 106 3.17 2.84 8.08
CA ALA A 106 1.74 2.53 8.17
C ALA A 106 1.35 2.07 9.59
N LEU A 107 2.14 1.19 10.20
CA LEU A 107 1.91 0.73 11.58
C LEU A 107 2.01 1.88 12.59
N ASN A 108 2.94 2.81 12.42
CA ASN A 108 3.09 3.94 13.33
C ASN A 108 1.94 4.94 13.20
N GLU A 109 1.72 5.47 12.00
CA GLU A 109 0.80 6.59 11.79
C GLU A 109 -0.66 6.13 11.72
N GLY A 110 -0.93 4.93 11.19
CA GLY A 110 -2.28 4.39 11.10
C GLY A 110 -2.73 3.63 12.35
N HIS A 111 -1.79 3.06 13.10
CA HIS A 111 -2.08 2.03 14.12
C HIS A 111 -1.29 2.19 15.44
N GLY A 112 -0.50 3.25 15.62
CA GLY A 112 0.18 3.55 16.89
C GLY A 112 1.31 2.58 17.27
N GLY A 113 1.95 1.93 16.30
CA GLY A 113 2.94 0.86 16.51
C GLY A 113 4.24 1.26 17.22
N GLY A 114 4.60 2.55 17.26
CA GLY A 114 5.75 3.07 18.01
C GLY A 114 7.13 2.54 17.57
N LEU A 115 7.27 2.17 16.31
CA LEU A 115 8.49 1.61 15.73
C LEU A 115 9.47 2.71 15.26
N ALA A 116 10.75 2.37 15.18
CA ALA A 116 11.65 3.12 14.31
C ALA A 116 11.32 2.82 12.83
N VAL A 117 11.33 3.86 11.99
CA VAL A 117 11.18 3.71 10.53
C VAL A 117 12.57 3.59 9.89
N ASP A 118 13.30 2.55 10.28
CA ASP A 118 14.68 2.28 9.85
C ASP A 118 14.76 1.48 8.55
N GLY A 119 13.66 0.86 8.13
CA GLY A 119 13.60 -0.03 6.98
C GLY A 119 14.20 -1.41 7.25
N ILE A 120 14.30 -1.84 8.50
CA ILE A 120 14.76 -3.18 8.88
C ILE A 120 13.59 -3.94 9.50
N PHE A 121 13.19 -5.06 8.88
CA PHE A 121 12.10 -5.87 9.40
C PHE A 121 12.65 -6.79 10.49
N GLY A 122 12.87 -6.21 11.67
CA GLY A 122 13.33 -6.90 12.86
C GLY A 122 12.21 -7.56 13.67
N SER A 123 12.56 -8.06 14.85
CA SER A 123 11.61 -8.66 15.79
C SER A 123 10.56 -7.66 16.29
N ALA A 124 10.92 -6.38 16.41
CA ALA A 124 9.99 -5.31 16.79
C ALA A 124 8.91 -5.11 15.71
N THR A 125 9.31 -4.97 14.44
CA THR A 125 8.36 -4.86 13.31
C THR A 125 7.48 -6.10 13.21
N ARG A 126 8.05 -7.31 13.34
CA ARG A 126 7.25 -8.54 13.34
C ARG A 126 6.20 -8.55 14.46
N SER A 127 6.58 -8.16 15.67
CA SER A 127 5.67 -8.11 16.81
C SER A 127 4.53 -7.13 16.56
N ALA A 128 4.83 -5.95 16.02
CA ALA A 128 3.82 -4.95 15.66
C ALA A 128 2.88 -5.44 14.56
N VAL A 129 3.39 -6.13 13.53
CA VAL A 129 2.54 -6.77 12.50
C VAL A 129 1.62 -7.81 13.13
N VAL A 130 2.11 -8.66 14.02
CA VAL A 130 1.26 -9.65 14.72
C VAL A 130 0.16 -8.98 15.54
N SER A 131 0.49 -7.91 16.27
CA SER A 131 -0.51 -7.14 17.04
C SER A 131 -1.57 -6.56 16.11
N PHE A 132 -1.15 -5.87 15.05
CA PHE A 132 -2.06 -5.30 14.06
C PHE A 132 -2.94 -6.37 13.41
N GLN A 133 -2.39 -7.51 12.99
CA GLN A 133 -3.17 -8.59 12.38
C GLN A 133 -4.27 -9.12 13.32
N ARG A 134 -4.03 -9.13 14.65
CA ARG A 134 -5.05 -9.50 15.65
C ARG A 134 -6.09 -8.41 15.82
N GLU A 135 -5.68 -7.16 15.93
CA GLU A 135 -6.56 -6.00 16.09
C GLU A 135 -7.47 -5.79 14.88
N ALA A 136 -6.94 -6.02 13.68
CA ALA A 136 -7.68 -5.99 12.43
C ALA A 136 -8.49 -7.26 12.15
N GLU A 137 -8.52 -8.21 13.11
CA GLU A 137 -9.24 -9.48 13.04
C GLU A 137 -8.95 -10.29 11.77
N LEU A 138 -7.70 -10.28 11.30
CA LEU A 138 -7.31 -11.00 10.11
C LEU A 138 -7.32 -12.51 10.37
N ARG A 139 -7.72 -13.27 9.35
CA ARG A 139 -7.77 -14.74 9.41
C ARG A 139 -6.38 -15.35 9.65
N ILE A 140 -5.33 -14.71 9.14
CA ILE A 140 -3.94 -15.15 9.28
C ILE A 140 -3.19 -14.15 10.17
N VAL A 141 -2.60 -14.67 11.25
CA VAL A 141 -1.77 -13.92 12.20
C VAL A 141 -0.39 -14.58 12.26
N ASP A 142 0.44 -14.33 11.26
CA ASP A 142 1.74 -14.98 11.10
C ASP A 142 2.94 -14.01 11.25
N GLY A 143 2.67 -12.70 11.37
CA GLY A 143 3.68 -11.65 11.44
C GLY A 143 4.32 -11.31 10.10
N LYS A 144 3.68 -11.71 8.99
CA LYS A 144 4.10 -11.38 7.62
C LYS A 144 3.13 -10.36 7.04
N VAL A 145 3.63 -9.44 6.22
CA VAL A 145 2.78 -8.51 5.48
C VAL A 145 2.64 -9.03 4.06
N GLY A 146 1.58 -9.80 3.81
CA GLY A 146 1.12 -10.14 2.46
C GLY A 146 -0.04 -9.26 2.01
N PRO A 147 -0.64 -9.51 0.83
CA PRO A 147 -1.71 -8.69 0.25
C PRO A 147 -2.84 -8.36 1.22
N GLU A 148 -3.41 -9.35 1.91
CA GLU A 148 -4.50 -9.16 2.88
C GLU A 148 -4.09 -8.24 4.05
N THR A 149 -2.88 -8.39 4.57
CA THR A 149 -2.36 -7.54 5.65
C THR A 149 -2.03 -6.13 5.15
N PHE A 150 -1.46 -6.00 3.95
CA PHE A 150 -1.18 -4.70 3.35
C PHE A 150 -2.47 -3.92 3.06
N THR A 151 -3.47 -4.55 2.45
CA THR A 151 -4.80 -3.94 2.27
C THR A 151 -5.39 -3.47 3.59
N ALA A 152 -5.36 -4.31 4.62
CA ALA A 152 -5.86 -3.96 5.94
C ALA A 152 -5.11 -2.76 6.55
N LEU A 153 -3.79 -2.69 6.41
CA LEU A 153 -2.97 -1.57 6.90
C LEU A 153 -3.47 -0.25 6.31
N ILE A 154 -3.81 -0.23 5.02
CA ILE A 154 -4.26 0.97 4.31
C ILE A 154 -5.70 1.34 4.68
N ILE A 155 -6.65 0.39 4.69
CA ILE A 155 -8.08 0.74 4.80
C ILE A 155 -8.53 0.96 6.25
N ARG A 156 -7.88 0.35 7.26
CA ARG A 156 -8.36 0.36 8.66
C ARG A 156 -7.72 1.41 9.57
N GLY A 157 -6.87 2.29 9.05
CA GLY A 157 -6.23 3.33 9.86
C GLY A 157 -7.23 4.43 10.29
N ALA A 158 -7.06 4.90 11.53
CA ALA A 158 -7.89 5.92 12.19
C ALA A 158 -7.90 7.28 11.49
#